data_AF-A0A1G2YUE5-F1
#
_entry.id   AF-A0A1G2YUE5-F1
#
_cell.length_a   1.000
_cell.length_b   1.000
_cell.length_c   1.000
_cell.angle_alpha   90.00
_cell.angle_beta   90.00
_cell.angle_gamma   90.00
#
_symmetry.space_group_name_H-M   'P 1'
#
loop_
_entity.id
_entity.type
_entity.pdbx_description
1 polymer ?
#
loop_
_entity_poly.entity_id
_entity_poly.type
_entity_poly.pdbx_seq_one_letter_code
_entity_poly.pdbx_strand_id
1 'polypeptide(L)'
;MHHIPLTRIQKLIGRRMLKSKQSKACFYLEAKADVTGLMALRPRLRKSLGVRITTNAFYIHILGLAAEKYPLVVGRLDGDEITIAERINVGFAVNAPQGLVVPVVKNAADKTLAEIAREETLLTDKARDNKLTLEEIEGETIALSNLGAYDIDSFLGIIPPPASTILSVGNVLAKVVYKDGEVTVRKILSLSVAADRRVVSETYAAEFLNFIKDRLQNPQQVI
;
A
#
# COMPACT_ATOMS: atom_id res chain seq x y z
N MET A 1 20.93 24.93 -24.39
CA MET A 1 19.95 24.27 -23.49
C MET A 1 19.21 23.22 -24.29
N HIS A 2 19.04 22.02 -23.74
CA HIS A 2 18.27 20.95 -24.37
C HIS A 2 16.92 20.83 -23.67
N HIS A 3 15.82 20.80 -24.43
CA HIS A 3 14.46 20.75 -23.90
C HIS A 3 13.81 19.41 -24.25
N ILE A 4 13.29 18.70 -23.25
CA ILE A 4 12.53 17.46 -23.43
C ILE A 4 11.06 17.75 -23.10
N PRO A 5 10.12 17.65 -24.07
CA PRO A 5 8.72 17.94 -23.82
C PRO A 5 8.07 16.84 -22.95
N LEU A 6 7.22 17.25 -22.01
CA LEU A 6 6.44 16.30 -21.21
C LEU A 6 5.38 15.59 -22.05
N THR A 7 5.23 14.28 -21.85
CA THR A 7 4.14 13.49 -22.44
C THR A 7 2.78 13.90 -21.85
N ARG A 8 1.69 13.51 -22.53
CA ARG A 8 0.32 13.77 -22.04
C ARG A 8 0.07 13.17 -20.66
N ILE A 9 0.56 11.95 -20.42
CA ILE A 9 0.43 11.23 -19.14
C ILE A 9 1.20 11.96 -18.04
N GLN A 10 2.45 12.36 -18.31
CA GLN A 10 3.26 13.11 -17.34
C GLN A 10 2.60 14.43 -16.93
N LYS A 11 2.05 15.19 -17.88
CA LYS A 11 1.30 16.43 -17.59
C LYS A 11 0.07 16.17 -16.70
N LEU A 12 -0.66 15.09 -16.97
CA LEU A 12 -1.84 14.71 -16.19
C LEU A 12 -1.48 14.31 -14.75
N ILE A 13 -0.49 13.43 -14.60
CA ILE A 13 0.01 12.98 -13.28
C ILE A 13 0.50 14.19 -12.49
N GLY A 14 1.35 15.03 -13.08
CA GLY A 14 1.89 16.23 -12.43
C GLY A 14 0.80 17.16 -11.91
N ARG A 15 -0.22 17.45 -12.74
CA ARG A 15 -1.36 18.28 -12.33
C ARG A 15 -2.15 17.66 -11.17
N ARG A 16 -2.45 16.36 -11.25
CA ARG A 16 -3.22 15.64 -10.22
C ARG A 16 -2.49 15.56 -8.89
N MET A 17 -1.20 15.21 -8.92
CA MET A 17 -0.38 15.10 -7.71
C MET A 17 -0.14 16.47 -7.06
N LEU A 18 0.12 17.51 -7.85
CA LEU A 18 0.26 18.87 -7.34
C LEU A 18 -1.02 19.32 -6.63
N LYS A 19 -2.19 19.13 -7.25
CA LYS A 19 -3.47 19.45 -6.63
C LYS A 19 -3.64 18.71 -5.30
N SER A 20 -3.38 17.40 -5.26
CA SER A 20 -3.49 16.59 -4.03
C SER A 20 -2.57 17.11 -2.92
N LYS A 21 -1.31 17.42 -3.26
CA LYS A 21 -0.31 17.90 -2.31
C LYS A 21 -0.62 19.28 -1.75
N GLN A 22 -1.22 20.17 -2.57
CA GLN A 22 -1.62 21.51 -2.14
C GLN A 22 -2.91 21.50 -1.34
N SER A 23 -3.84 20.58 -1.64
CA SER A 23 -5.16 20.57 -1.01
C SER A 23 -5.21 19.81 0.32
N LYS A 24 -4.33 18.83 0.54
CA LYS A 24 -4.34 17.96 1.73
C LYS A 24 -3.34 18.43 2.76
N ALA A 25 -3.75 18.44 4.03
CA ALA A 25 -2.84 18.74 5.13
C ALA A 25 -2.07 17.47 5.53
N CYS A 26 -1.14 17.03 4.68
CA CYS A 26 -0.46 15.75 4.88
C CYS A 26 0.49 15.75 6.07
N PHE A 27 0.39 14.74 6.93
CA PHE A 27 1.44 14.35 7.88
C PHE A 27 1.95 12.95 7.55
N TYR A 28 3.06 12.56 8.17
CA TYR A 28 3.76 11.31 7.89
C TYR A 28 4.14 10.61 9.17
N LEU A 29 3.97 9.30 9.21
CA LEU A 29 4.44 8.42 10.28
C LEU A 29 5.29 7.32 9.69
N GLU A 30 6.29 6.86 10.44
CA GLU A 30 7.18 5.79 10.02
C GLU A 30 7.27 4.72 11.11
N ALA A 31 7.37 3.46 10.67
CA ALA A 31 7.59 2.32 11.54
C ALA A 31 8.49 1.30 10.84
N LYS A 32 9.09 0.41 11.63
CA LYS A 32 9.82 -0.75 11.13
C LYS A 32 9.08 -2.02 11.55
N ALA A 33 9.03 -2.99 10.66
CA ALA A 33 8.41 -4.30 10.90
C ALA A 33 9.41 -5.42 10.70
N ASP A 34 9.48 -6.36 11.66
CA ASP A 34 10.20 -7.62 11.51
C ASP A 34 9.34 -8.60 10.70
N VAL A 35 9.71 -8.81 9.44
CA VAL A 35 9.02 -9.71 8.52
C VAL A 35 9.72 -11.05 8.38
N THR A 36 10.61 -11.42 9.30
CA THR A 36 11.35 -12.70 9.27
C THR A 36 10.39 -13.88 9.17
N GLY A 37 9.37 -13.91 10.02
CA GLY A 37 8.33 -14.95 10.02
C GLY A 37 7.54 -14.98 8.72
N LEU A 38 7.10 -13.82 8.22
CA LEU A 38 6.37 -13.71 6.96
C LEU A 38 7.18 -14.24 5.77
N MET A 39 8.46 -13.88 5.68
CA MET A 39 9.34 -14.36 4.62
C MET A 39 9.56 -15.88 4.68
N ALA A 40 9.62 -16.46 5.87
CA ALA A 40 9.72 -17.91 6.05
C ALA A 40 8.41 -18.65 5.73
N LEU A 41 7.26 -18.00 5.93
CA LEU A 41 5.94 -18.61 5.76
C LEU A 41 5.44 -18.63 4.31
N ARG A 42 5.79 -17.61 3.51
CA ARG A 42 5.34 -17.47 2.11
C ARG A 42 5.53 -18.72 1.23
N PRO A 43 6.66 -19.45 1.25
CA PRO A 43 6.82 -20.67 0.46
C PRO A 43 5.82 -21.77 0.83
N ARG A 44 5.46 -21.88 2.12
CA ARG A 44 4.47 -22.86 2.61
C ARG A 44 3.07 -22.49 2.16
N LEU A 45 2.71 -21.21 2.25
CA LEU A 45 1.41 -20.71 1.80
C LEU A 45 1.17 -20.89 0.31
N ARG A 46 2.22 -20.70 -0.50
CA ARG A 46 2.13 -21.00 -1.93
C ARG A 46 1.70 -22.44 -2.19
N LYS A 47 2.21 -23.40 -1.40
CA LYS A 47 1.87 -24.82 -1.54
C LYS A 47 0.46 -25.11 -1.03
N SER A 48 0.06 -24.55 0.11
CA SER A 48 -1.26 -24.83 0.71
C SER A 48 -2.41 -24.17 -0.05
N LEU A 49 -2.23 -22.94 -0.53
CA LEU A 49 -3.29 -22.17 -1.21
C LEU A 49 -3.34 -22.40 -2.73
N GLY A 50 -2.34 -23.10 -3.30
CA GLY A 50 -2.26 -23.36 -4.73
C GLY A 50 -2.07 -22.09 -5.59
N VAL A 51 -1.72 -20.95 -4.99
CA VAL A 51 -1.50 -19.67 -5.67
C VAL A 51 -0.22 -19.03 -5.17
N ARG A 52 0.50 -18.32 -6.06
CA ARG A 52 1.70 -17.57 -5.67
C ARG A 52 1.29 -16.36 -4.82
N ILE A 53 1.72 -16.34 -3.56
CA ILE A 53 1.49 -15.20 -2.68
C ILE A 53 2.65 -14.19 -2.79
N THR A 54 2.38 -13.02 -3.37
CA THR A 54 3.32 -11.88 -3.43
C THR A 54 3.38 -11.17 -2.07
N THR A 55 4.38 -10.31 -1.83
CA THR A 55 4.35 -9.42 -0.66
C THR A 55 3.23 -8.39 -0.79
N ASN A 56 2.95 -7.93 -2.01
CA ASN A 56 1.85 -7.00 -2.28
C ASN A 56 0.50 -7.61 -1.89
N ALA A 57 0.24 -8.88 -2.21
CA ALA A 57 -0.99 -9.55 -1.80
C ALA A 57 -1.18 -9.52 -0.27
N PHE A 58 -0.12 -9.73 0.50
CA PHE A 58 -0.14 -9.59 1.95
C PHE A 58 -0.45 -8.15 2.38
N TYR A 59 0.23 -7.16 1.79
CA TYR A 59 0.02 -5.76 2.14
C TYR A 59 -1.40 -5.30 1.81
N ILE A 60 -1.94 -5.69 0.66
CA ILE A 60 -3.32 -5.39 0.24
C ILE A 60 -4.31 -6.03 1.20
N HIS A 61 -4.11 -7.30 1.55
CA HIS A 61 -5.00 -7.99 2.49
C HIS A 61 -4.99 -7.34 3.88
N ILE A 62 -3.79 -7.05 4.41
CA ILE A 62 -3.65 -6.38 5.71
C ILE A 62 -4.25 -4.97 5.67
N LEU A 63 -4.08 -4.22 4.57
CA LEU A 63 -4.71 -2.92 4.40
C LEU A 63 -6.24 -3.02 4.38
N GLY A 64 -6.80 -4.05 3.74
CA GLY A 64 -8.23 -4.37 3.78
C GLY A 64 -8.73 -4.50 5.23
N LEU A 65 -8.12 -5.42 5.99
CA LEU A 65 -8.46 -5.66 7.39
C LEU A 65 -8.23 -4.44 8.29
N ALA A 66 -7.15 -3.70 8.04
CA ALA A 66 -6.81 -2.50 8.79
C ALA A 66 -7.82 -1.39 8.54
N ALA A 67 -8.23 -1.16 7.29
CA ALA A 67 -9.22 -0.14 6.95
C ALA A 67 -10.63 -0.48 7.46
N GLU A 68 -10.98 -1.76 7.59
CA GLU A 68 -12.23 -2.18 8.23
C GLU A 68 -12.25 -1.80 9.72
N LYS A 69 -11.14 -2.03 10.42
CA LYS A 69 -10.99 -1.64 11.83
C LYS A 69 -10.84 -0.12 12.03
N TYR A 70 -10.22 0.55 11.06
CA TYR A 70 -9.88 1.97 11.12
C TYR A 70 -10.51 2.76 9.96
N PRO A 71 -11.86 2.86 9.88
CA PRO A 71 -12.56 3.35 8.69
C PRO A 71 -12.23 4.79 8.27
N LEU A 72 -11.71 5.66 9.15
CA LEU A 72 -11.33 7.02 8.75
C LEU A 72 -10.19 7.04 7.72
N VAL A 73 -9.37 5.98 7.62
CA VAL A 73 -8.27 5.92 6.64
C VAL A 73 -8.74 5.79 5.19
N VAL A 74 -10.00 5.38 4.98
CA VAL A 74 -10.70 5.38 3.69
C VAL A 74 -11.73 6.53 3.59
N GLY A 75 -11.76 7.41 4.59
CA GLY A 75 -12.62 8.60 4.61
C GLY A 75 -12.13 9.68 3.67
N ARG A 76 -13.03 10.56 3.23
CA ARG A 76 -12.73 11.73 2.40
C ARG A 76 -13.43 12.94 2.96
N LEU A 77 -12.76 14.09 2.90
CA LEU A 77 -13.38 15.37 3.22
C LEU A 77 -14.25 15.81 2.02
N ASP A 78 -15.54 16.00 2.26
CA ASP A 78 -16.53 16.54 1.32
C ASP A 78 -17.18 17.77 1.94
N GLY A 79 -16.74 18.96 1.51
CA GLY A 79 -17.07 20.20 2.20
C GLY A 79 -16.59 20.20 3.64
N ASP A 80 -17.54 20.25 4.58
CA ASP A 80 -17.31 20.26 6.02
C ASP A 80 -17.59 18.89 6.69
N GLU A 81 -17.82 17.84 5.90
CA GLU A 81 -18.12 16.49 6.39
C GLU A 81 -17.06 15.47 5.96
N ILE A 82 -16.96 14.36 6.71
CA ILE A 82 -16.13 13.23 6.34
C ILE A 82 -17.04 12.10 5.83
N THR A 83 -16.93 11.78 4.55
CA THR A 83 -17.60 10.64 3.93
C THR A 83 -16.70 9.42 4.00
N ILE A 84 -17.15 8.38 4.71
CA ILE A 84 -16.45 7.08 4.80
C ILE A 84 -16.90 6.22 3.63
N ALA A 85 -15.94 5.62 2.91
CA ALA A 85 -16.27 4.73 1.81
C ALA A 85 -16.92 3.43 2.33
N GLU A 86 -18.04 3.03 1.74
CA GLU A 86 -18.74 1.77 2.07
C GLU A 86 -17.92 0.52 1.71
N ARG A 87 -17.03 0.64 0.73
CA ARG A 87 -16.19 -0.44 0.23
C ARG A 87 -14.71 -0.08 0.33
N ILE A 88 -13.92 -1.05 0.77
CA ILE A 88 -12.46 -0.88 0.90
C ILE A 88 -11.82 -1.37 -0.38
N ASN A 89 -11.35 -0.43 -1.20
CA ASN A 89 -10.72 -0.67 -2.48
C ASN A 89 -9.27 -0.22 -2.39
N VAL A 90 -8.34 -1.16 -2.51
CA VAL A 90 -6.90 -0.88 -2.36
C VAL A 90 -6.32 -0.64 -3.75
N GLY A 91 -5.98 0.61 -4.05
CA GLY A 91 -5.17 0.94 -5.21
C GLY A 91 -3.72 0.58 -4.94
N PHE A 92 -3.03 -0.02 -5.90
CA PHE A 92 -1.61 -0.35 -5.74
C PHE A 92 -0.78 0.06 -6.96
N ALA A 93 0.36 0.69 -6.72
CA ALA A 93 1.18 1.24 -7.76
C ALA A 93 1.94 0.15 -8.54
N VAL A 94 1.77 0.11 -9.87
CA VAL A 94 2.46 -0.80 -10.78
C VAL A 94 3.21 0.00 -11.85
N ASN A 95 4.49 -0.31 -12.03
CA ASN A 95 5.28 0.27 -13.12
C ASN A 95 4.94 -0.44 -14.45
N ALA A 96 4.38 0.32 -15.39
CA ALA A 96 4.03 -0.15 -16.73
C ALA A 96 4.87 0.59 -17.80
N PRO A 97 4.97 0.08 -19.04
CA PRO A 97 5.77 0.71 -20.10
C PRO A 97 5.42 2.17 -20.39
N GLN A 98 4.15 2.57 -20.21
CA GLN A 98 3.67 3.94 -20.45
C GLN A 98 3.79 4.85 -19.21
N GLY A 99 4.31 4.33 -18.11
CA GLY A 99 4.43 5.01 -16.82
C GLY A 99 3.74 4.26 -15.69
N LEU A 100 3.74 4.88 -14.51
CA LEU A 100 3.10 4.32 -13.33
C LEU A 100 1.58 4.32 -13.49
N VAL A 101 0.96 3.16 -13.28
CA VAL A 101 -0.49 2.98 -13.23
C VAL A 101 -0.91 2.44 -11.86
N VAL A 102 -2.17 2.66 -11.49
CA VAL A 102 -2.71 2.25 -10.18
C VAL A 102 -3.95 1.40 -10.43
N PRO A 103 -3.79 0.09 -10.67
CA PRO A 103 -4.91 -0.85 -10.58
C PRO A 103 -5.47 -0.92 -9.16
N VAL A 104 -6.72 -1.37 -9.04
CA VAL A 104 -7.48 -1.40 -7.80
C VAL A 104 -7.98 -2.81 -7.51
N VAL A 105 -7.57 -3.37 -6.36
CA VAL A 105 -8.22 -4.56 -5.79
C VAL A 105 -9.48 -4.10 -5.05
N LYS A 106 -10.65 -4.39 -5.61
CA LYS A 106 -11.93 -3.95 -5.04
C LYS A 106 -12.34 -4.81 -3.84
N ASN A 107 -13.09 -4.26 -2.89
CA ASN A 107 -13.64 -5.00 -1.73
C ASN A 107 -12.58 -5.87 -1.02
N ALA A 108 -11.38 -5.32 -0.80
CA ALA A 108 -10.23 -6.07 -0.32
C ALA A 108 -10.44 -6.66 1.09
N ALA A 109 -11.30 -6.04 1.92
CA ALA A 109 -11.64 -6.57 3.24
C ALA A 109 -12.50 -7.84 3.17
N ASP A 110 -13.29 -8.00 2.11
CA ASP A 110 -14.22 -9.13 1.93
C ASP A 110 -13.53 -10.36 1.29
N LYS A 111 -12.24 -10.25 0.92
CA LYS A 111 -11.52 -11.26 0.14
C LYS A 111 -10.48 -11.99 0.97
N THR A 112 -10.36 -13.29 0.72
CA THR A 112 -9.28 -14.11 1.24
C THR A 112 -7.94 -13.69 0.64
N LEU A 113 -6.85 -14.01 1.34
CA LEU A 113 -5.49 -13.78 0.84
C LEU A 113 -5.24 -14.45 -0.53
N ALA A 114 -5.84 -15.63 -0.77
CA ALA A 114 -5.70 -16.35 -2.03
C ALA A 114 -6.42 -15.64 -3.19
N GLU A 115 -7.60 -15.08 -2.96
CA GLU A 115 -8.34 -14.30 -3.96
C GLU A 115 -7.58 -13.02 -4.32
N ILE A 116 -7.12 -12.28 -3.30
CA ILE A 116 -6.31 -11.07 -3.50
C ILE A 116 -5.04 -11.39 -4.28
N ALA A 117 -4.37 -12.50 -3.98
CA ALA A 117 -3.14 -12.89 -4.70
C ALA A 117 -3.39 -13.18 -6.19
N ARG A 118 -4.52 -13.84 -6.53
CA ARG A 118 -4.89 -14.08 -7.94
C ARG A 118 -5.19 -12.78 -8.66
N GLU A 119 -5.98 -11.90 -8.03
CA GLU A 119 -6.40 -10.62 -8.61
C GLU A 119 -5.23 -9.64 -8.75
N GLU A 120 -4.39 -9.51 -7.74
CA GLU A 120 -3.19 -8.67 -7.79
C GLU A 120 -2.23 -9.10 -8.91
N THR A 121 -2.05 -10.41 -9.08
CA THR A 121 -1.22 -10.95 -10.17
C THR A 121 -1.85 -10.61 -11.53
N LEU A 122 -3.15 -10.87 -11.70
CA LEU A 122 -3.88 -10.57 -12.95
C LEU A 122 -3.78 -9.09 -13.32
N LEU A 123 -4.04 -8.20 -12.36
CA LEU A 123 -3.98 -6.75 -12.56
C LEU A 123 -2.56 -6.27 -12.87
N THR A 124 -1.55 -6.86 -12.22
CA THR A 124 -0.14 -6.56 -12.50
C THR A 124 0.24 -6.95 -13.93
N ASP A 125 -0.18 -8.12 -14.39
CA ASP A 125 0.10 -8.59 -15.75
C ASP A 125 -0.64 -7.74 -16.79
N LYS A 126 -1.92 -7.42 -16.55
CA LYS A 126 -2.68 -6.47 -17.38
C LYS A 126 -2.02 -5.09 -17.43
N ALA A 127 -1.51 -4.59 -16.31
CA ALA A 127 -0.82 -3.30 -16.26
C ALA A 127 0.42 -3.30 -17.17
N ARG A 128 1.23 -4.35 -17.09
CA ARG A 128 2.45 -4.52 -17.91
C ARG A 128 2.12 -4.64 -19.40
N ASP A 129 1.02 -5.31 -19.72
CA ASP A 129 0.52 -5.49 -21.09
C ASP A 129 -0.27 -4.27 -21.63
N ASN A 130 -0.47 -3.22 -20.82
CA ASN A 130 -1.36 -2.08 -21.12
C ASN A 130 -2.82 -2.49 -21.46
N LYS A 131 -3.34 -3.50 -20.75
CA LYS A 131 -4.69 -4.08 -20.92
C LYS A 131 -5.63 -3.80 -19.76
N LEU A 132 -5.28 -2.87 -18.85
CA LEU A 132 -6.17 -2.46 -17.77
C LEU A 132 -7.39 -1.75 -18.34
N THR A 133 -8.57 -2.11 -17.85
CA THR A 133 -9.81 -1.39 -18.15
C THR A 133 -9.95 -0.16 -17.25
N LEU A 134 -10.85 0.76 -17.62
CA LEU A 134 -11.16 1.92 -16.77
C LEU A 134 -11.68 1.49 -15.39
N GLU A 135 -12.52 0.45 -15.38
CA GLU A 135 -13.08 -0.11 -14.15
C GLU A 135 -12.01 -0.64 -13.18
N GLU A 136 -10.89 -1.15 -13.71
CA GLU A 136 -9.79 -1.71 -12.94
C GLU A 136 -8.85 -0.66 -12.35
N ILE A 137 -8.97 0.62 -12.76
CA ILE A 137 -8.13 1.73 -12.28
C ILE A 137 -8.92 2.80 -11.51
N GLU A 138 -10.23 2.62 -11.37
CA GLU A 138 -11.12 3.54 -10.67
C GLU A 138 -11.61 2.98 -9.32
N GLY A 139 -12.02 3.88 -8.43
CA GLY A 139 -12.65 3.51 -7.16
C GLY A 139 -11.70 3.24 -6.00
N GLU A 140 -10.39 3.55 -6.13
CA GLU A 140 -9.43 3.50 -5.01
C GLU A 140 -9.91 4.31 -3.80
N THR A 141 -9.89 3.71 -2.60
CA THR A 141 -10.23 4.38 -1.33
C THR A 141 -9.02 4.50 -0.40
N ILE A 142 -8.06 3.59 -0.51
CA ILE A 142 -6.74 3.66 0.13
C ILE A 142 -5.66 3.18 -0.83
N ALA A 143 -4.46 3.78 -0.73
CA ALA A 143 -3.37 3.53 -1.65
C ALA A 143 -2.24 2.70 -1.02
N LEU A 144 -1.63 1.84 -1.82
CA LEU A 144 -0.40 1.10 -1.53
C LEU A 144 0.68 1.45 -2.57
N SER A 145 1.87 1.79 -2.11
CA SER A 145 3.04 1.92 -2.97
C SER A 145 4.21 1.14 -2.38
N ASN A 146 4.81 0.26 -3.18
CA ASN A 146 5.91 -0.58 -2.75
C ASN A 146 7.10 -0.38 -3.71
N LEU A 147 8.19 0.21 -3.18
CA LEU A 147 9.44 0.40 -3.91
C LEU A 147 10.55 -0.53 -3.42
N GLY A 148 10.23 -1.54 -2.61
CA GLY A 148 11.21 -2.50 -2.13
C GLY A 148 11.86 -3.35 -3.23
N ALA A 149 11.19 -3.53 -4.37
CA ALA A 149 11.77 -4.18 -5.55
C ALA A 149 12.83 -3.30 -6.26
N TYR A 150 12.87 -2.00 -5.94
CA TYR A 150 13.82 -1.02 -6.47
C TYR A 150 14.92 -0.67 -5.45
N ASP A 151 15.08 -1.49 -4.41
CA ASP A 151 16.08 -1.33 -3.36
C ASP A 151 15.98 0.02 -2.60
N ILE A 152 14.76 0.51 -2.43
CA ILE A 152 14.50 1.73 -1.65
C ILE A 152 14.17 1.38 -0.20
N ASP A 153 14.99 1.87 0.73
CA ASP A 153 14.85 1.59 2.17
C ASP A 153 13.58 2.16 2.80
N SER A 154 13.19 3.38 2.40
CA SER A 154 12.01 4.11 2.89
C SER A 154 11.69 5.26 1.94
N PHE A 155 10.41 5.60 1.78
CA PHE A 155 9.98 6.78 1.03
C PHE A 155 8.60 7.23 1.47
N LEU A 156 8.31 8.53 1.37
CA LEU A 156 7.02 9.10 1.71
C LEU A 156 6.17 9.30 0.45
N GLY A 157 5.15 8.46 0.25
CA GLY A 157 4.23 8.56 -0.86
C GLY A 157 3.40 9.85 -0.84
N ILE A 158 3.07 10.37 -2.02
CA ILE A 158 2.03 11.40 -2.18
C ILE A 158 0.68 10.71 -2.21
N ILE A 159 -0.24 11.13 -1.34
CA ILE A 159 -1.60 10.60 -1.31
C ILE A 159 -2.27 10.88 -2.66
N PRO A 160 -2.77 9.87 -3.40
CA PRO A 160 -3.46 10.12 -4.66
C PRO A 160 -4.74 10.94 -4.41
N PRO A 161 -5.21 11.76 -5.38
CA PRO A 161 -6.40 12.60 -5.21
C PRO A 161 -7.61 11.91 -4.58
N PRO A 162 -8.03 10.70 -5.02
CA PRO A 162 -9.16 10.00 -4.40
C PRO A 162 -8.88 9.55 -2.96
N ALA A 163 -7.69 9.15 -2.56
CA ALA A 163 -7.46 8.64 -1.20
C ALA A 163 -7.21 9.77 -0.19
N SER A 164 -7.39 9.49 1.10
CA SER A 164 -6.89 10.29 2.23
C SER A 164 -5.66 9.68 2.90
N THR A 165 -5.31 8.44 2.55
CA THR A 165 -4.22 7.69 3.17
C THR A 165 -3.46 6.88 2.11
N ILE A 166 -2.13 6.83 2.23
CA ILE A 166 -1.26 5.93 1.46
C ILE A 166 -0.28 5.23 2.38
N LEU A 167 -0.13 3.91 2.21
CA LEU A 167 0.95 3.12 2.80
C LEU A 167 2.08 2.97 1.79
N SER A 168 3.29 3.35 2.21
CA SER A 168 4.52 3.19 1.45
C SER A 168 5.41 2.14 2.11
N VAL A 169 5.93 1.20 1.31
CA VAL A 169 6.72 0.05 1.78
C VAL A 169 8.09 0.03 1.11
N GLY A 170 9.15 -0.03 1.93
CA GLY A 170 10.53 -0.14 1.49
C GLY A 170 11.00 -1.59 1.21
N ASN A 171 12.29 -1.75 0.97
CA ASN A 171 12.95 -3.05 0.79
C ASN A 171 12.99 -3.84 2.11
N VAL A 172 13.25 -5.14 1.98
CA VAL A 172 13.44 -6.04 3.11
C VAL A 172 14.93 -6.27 3.30
N LEU A 173 15.49 -5.75 4.38
CA LEU A 173 16.93 -5.82 4.69
C LEU A 173 17.20 -6.81 5.82
N ALA A 174 18.28 -7.58 5.69
CA ALA A 174 18.83 -8.31 6.82
C ALA A 174 19.51 -7.31 7.77
N LYS A 175 19.09 -7.27 9.04
CA LYS A 175 19.66 -6.43 10.08
C LYS A 175 20.03 -7.28 11.29
N VAL A 176 21.19 -6.98 11.87
CA VAL A 176 21.58 -7.51 13.17
C VAL A 176 20.79 -6.75 14.24
N VAL A 177 20.06 -7.48 15.07
CA VAL A 177 19.24 -6.92 16.15
C VAL A 177 19.56 -7.63 17.46
N TYR A 178 19.50 -6.87 18.56
CA TYR A 178 19.52 -7.44 19.91
C TYR A 178 18.09 -7.69 20.36
N LYS A 179 17.72 -8.94 20.63
CA LYS A 179 16.37 -9.33 21.03
C LYS A 179 16.44 -10.51 22.00
N ASP A 180 15.66 -10.44 23.08
CA ASP A 180 15.53 -11.50 24.09
C ASP A 180 16.88 -11.95 24.68
N GLY A 181 17.83 -11.02 24.84
CA GLY A 181 19.15 -11.30 25.39
C GLY A 181 20.21 -11.71 24.35
N GLU A 182 19.81 -11.95 23.10
CA GLU A 182 20.69 -12.47 22.05
C GLU A 182 20.84 -11.53 20.85
N VAL A 183 22.01 -11.56 20.21
CA VAL A 183 22.25 -10.91 18.92
C VAL A 183 21.85 -11.87 17.81
N THR A 184 20.90 -11.45 16.96
CA THR A 184 20.35 -12.30 15.91
C THR A 184 20.10 -11.51 14.62
N VAL A 185 20.09 -12.19 13.47
CA VAL A 185 19.76 -11.57 12.19
C VAL A 185 18.25 -11.66 11.96
N ARG A 186 17.64 -10.53 11.60
CA ARG A 186 16.22 -10.42 11.25
C ARG A 186 16.03 -9.71 9.92
N LYS A 187 14.93 -10.01 9.23
CA LYS A 187 14.50 -9.34 8.02
C LYS A 187 13.57 -8.19 8.39
N ILE A 188 14.05 -6.97 8.26
CA ILE A 188 13.34 -5.75 8.65
C ILE A 188 12.99 -4.96 7.39
N LEU A 189 11.77 -4.43 7.33
CA LEU A 189 11.37 -3.43 6.33
C LEU A 189 10.91 -2.14 7.01
N SER A 190 10.94 -1.04 6.26
CA SER A 190 10.34 0.23 6.66
C SER A 190 8.93 0.37 6.09
N LEU A 191 8.03 0.89 6.91
CA LEU A 191 6.68 1.28 6.55
C LEU A 191 6.55 2.77 6.81
N SER A 192 5.88 3.48 5.92
CA SER A 192 5.49 4.86 6.18
C SER A 192 4.08 5.12 5.71
N VAL A 193 3.31 5.83 6.52
CA VAL A 193 1.95 6.27 6.20
C VAL A 193 1.98 7.76 5.97
N ALA A 194 1.42 8.21 4.85
CA ALA A 194 1.00 9.59 4.69
C ALA A 194 -0.52 9.67 4.78
N ALA A 195 -1.04 10.59 5.59
CA ALA A 195 -2.47 10.77 5.80
C ALA A 195 -2.86 12.25 5.81
N ASP A 196 -4.07 12.55 5.36
CA ASP A 196 -4.65 13.89 5.40
C ASP A 196 -5.13 14.22 6.83
N ARG A 197 -4.48 15.17 7.48
CA ARG A 197 -4.75 15.57 8.88
C ARG A 197 -6.17 16.05 9.12
N ARG A 198 -6.85 16.49 8.06
CA ARG A 198 -8.25 16.95 8.10
C ARG A 198 -9.23 15.79 8.29
N VAL A 199 -8.84 14.56 7.93
CA VAL A 199 -9.66 13.35 8.01
C VAL A 199 -9.17 12.42 9.13
N VAL A 200 -7.86 12.25 9.25
CA VAL A 200 -7.24 11.29 10.16
C VAL A 200 -6.34 12.02 11.15
N SER A 201 -6.46 11.75 12.45
CA SER A 201 -5.54 12.28 13.46
C SER A 201 -4.23 11.47 13.52
N GLU A 202 -3.17 12.05 14.10
CA GLU A 202 -1.88 11.35 14.23
C GLU A 202 -1.97 10.10 15.10
N THR A 203 -2.73 10.15 16.19
CA THR A 203 -2.92 9.00 17.08
C THR A 203 -3.67 7.86 16.40
N TYR A 204 -4.73 8.19 15.63
CA TYR A 204 -5.49 7.21 14.88
C TYR A 204 -4.64 6.55 13.78
N ALA A 205 -3.84 7.34 13.05
CA ALA A 205 -2.90 6.82 12.07
C ALA A 205 -1.78 5.99 12.70
N ALA A 206 -1.34 6.32 13.92
CA ALA A 206 -0.34 5.53 14.65
C ALA A 206 -0.90 4.16 15.06
N GLU A 207 -2.13 4.09 15.53
CA GLU A 207 -2.81 2.82 15.84
C GLU A 207 -3.00 1.97 14.59
N PHE A 208 -3.45 2.58 13.48
CA PHE A 208 -3.56 1.94 12.18
C PHE A 208 -2.22 1.36 11.69
N LEU A 209 -1.14 2.14 11.74
CA LEU A 209 0.19 1.70 11.33
C LEU A 209 0.73 0.61 12.26
N ASN A 210 0.49 0.71 13.57
CA ASN A 210 0.88 -0.33 14.53
C ASN A 210 0.11 -1.64 14.31
N PHE A 211 -1.17 -1.57 13.95
CA PHE A 211 -1.94 -2.74 13.56
C PHE A 211 -1.33 -3.43 12.33
N ILE A 212 -1.01 -2.67 11.27
CA ILE A 212 -0.34 -3.22 10.07
C ILE A 212 1.00 -3.86 10.44
N LYS A 213 1.82 -3.16 11.23
CA LYS A 213 3.11 -3.66 11.72
C LYS A 213 2.93 -4.98 12.48
N ASP A 214 1.97 -5.05 13.39
CA ASP A 214 1.70 -6.26 14.16
C ASP A 214 1.30 -7.44 13.27
N ARG A 215 0.38 -7.21 12.32
CA ARG A 215 -0.05 -8.22 11.34
C ARG A 215 1.09 -8.74 10.45
N LEU A 216 2.04 -7.86 10.09
CA LEU A 216 3.24 -8.26 9.35
C LEU A 216 4.23 -9.08 10.18
N GLN A 217 4.36 -8.77 11.47
CA GLN A 217 5.22 -9.51 12.40
C GLN A 217 4.61 -10.86 12.81
N ASN A 218 3.28 -10.94 12.82
CA ASN A 218 2.50 -12.11 13.23
C ASN A 218 1.61 -12.62 12.09
N PRO A 219 2.19 -13.09 10.96
CA PRO A 219 1.43 -13.37 9.73
C PRO A 219 0.39 -14.50 9.88
N GLN A 220 0.48 -15.33 10.92
CA GLN A 220 -0.52 -16.36 11.25
C GLN A 220 -1.89 -15.77 11.61
N GLN A 221 -1.95 -14.49 12.03
CA GLN A 221 -3.20 -13.80 12.37
C GLN A 221 -3.90 -13.18 11.14
N VAL A 222 -3.35 -13.39 9.95
CA VAL A 222 -3.73 -12.74 8.68
C VAL A 222 -4.10 -13.77 7.60
N ILE A 223 -3.91 -15.06 7.87
CA ILE A 223 -4.08 -16.15 6.90
C ILE A 223 -5.42 -16.82 7.10
#